data_AF-A0A7K0CFV1-F1
#
_entry.id   AF-A0A7K0CFV1-F1
#
_cell.length_a   1.000
_cell.length_b   1.000
_cell.length_c   1.000
_cell.angle_alpha   90.00
_cell.angle_beta   90.00
_cell.angle_gamma   90.00
#
_symmetry.space_group_name_H-M   'P 1'
#
loop_
_entity.id
_entity.type
_entity.pdbx_description
1 polymer ?
#
loop_
_entity_poly.entity_id
_entity_poly.type
_entity_poly.pdbx_seq_one_letter_code
_entity_poly.pdbx_strand_id
1 'polypeptide(L)'
;MDSVFAETDDMRQDLGERSSYGEPEQLAKLARRLEESRHLRARPAVQAFLEDIRTFTPGSRLRHTKEHINTRRDNHIFSLFNASYFPRLSLDYLTYDTLPTDPHLAERYASNTMPVTISGRSEGFGSRVVVALFPENHIDGIQEPDDLIFYFIDKFVERHQRITQKMIAAVTAPGSFPTLLGATSEEVEQASSWWVRLHEYHHRQGDMPIPDFLPAKKAKPLAGLEELRVDVSGILVLLEDGKLPQVEARRAYEFILAERLLRYAVEGIPRPNYDAVASQLLFNYLARHDGIRIESGMIRLGRRINEILAAFLAEIQDIERRIHEEPVASVQKRLLEFTNLYTDYDPVARDYRHIPFFAEVKAKLGV
;
A
#
# COMPACT_ATOMS: atom_id res chain seq x y z
N MET A 1 5.99 -8.78 -26.58
CA MET A 1 5.56 -7.56 -25.87
C MET A 1 6.74 -6.64 -25.59
N ASP A 2 7.95 -7.18 -25.53
CA ASP A 2 9.21 -6.46 -25.28
C ASP A 2 9.40 -5.19 -26.13
N SER A 3 9.01 -5.22 -27.41
CA SER A 3 9.09 -4.03 -28.29
C SER A 3 8.18 -2.87 -27.87
N VAL A 4 7.06 -3.14 -27.18
CA VAL A 4 6.15 -2.11 -26.66
C VAL A 4 6.76 -1.43 -25.43
N PHE A 5 7.38 -2.21 -24.55
CA PHE A 5 8.04 -1.68 -23.36
C PHE A 5 9.26 -0.85 -23.75
N ALA A 6 10.11 -1.38 -24.64
CA ALA A 6 11.29 -0.65 -25.14
C ALA A 6 10.92 0.65 -25.87
N GLU A 7 9.85 0.65 -26.68
CA GLU A 7 9.37 1.89 -27.34
C GLU A 7 8.78 2.88 -26.33
N THR A 8 8.15 2.39 -25.25
CA THR A 8 7.73 3.26 -24.13
C THR A 8 8.93 3.87 -23.42
N ASP A 9 9.97 3.07 -23.15
CA ASP A 9 11.22 3.49 -22.51
C ASP A 9 12.01 4.51 -23.33
N ASP A 10 12.02 4.38 -24.66
CA ASP A 10 12.56 5.40 -25.56
C ASP A 10 11.78 6.72 -25.43
N MET A 11 10.43 6.65 -25.47
CA MET A 11 9.60 7.85 -25.35
C MET A 11 9.77 8.57 -24.01
N ARG A 12 9.97 7.82 -22.93
CA ARG A 12 10.20 8.34 -21.58
C ARG A 12 11.42 9.23 -21.47
N GLN A 13 12.48 8.96 -22.22
CA GLN A 13 13.75 9.71 -22.13
C GLN A 13 13.62 11.16 -22.58
N ASP A 14 12.70 11.44 -23.50
CA ASP A 14 12.47 12.79 -24.03
C ASP A 14 11.26 13.49 -23.40
N LEU A 15 10.69 12.92 -22.33
CA LEU A 15 9.70 13.63 -21.53
C LEU A 15 10.40 14.78 -20.82
N GLY A 16 9.78 15.96 -20.89
CA GLY A 16 10.25 17.14 -20.15
C GLY A 16 10.11 16.96 -18.63
N GLU A 17 10.20 18.07 -17.91
CA GLU A 17 9.95 18.05 -16.47
C GLU A 17 8.49 17.64 -16.16
N ARG A 18 8.26 16.99 -15.03
CA ARG A 18 6.90 16.57 -14.62
C ARG A 18 5.90 17.73 -14.56
N SER A 19 6.37 18.93 -14.22
CA SER A 19 5.59 20.17 -14.23
C SER A 19 4.98 20.47 -15.61
N SER A 20 5.64 20.04 -16.69
CA SER A 20 5.19 20.27 -18.06
C SER A 20 4.27 19.17 -18.61
N TYR A 21 4.00 18.09 -17.87
CA TYR A 21 3.21 16.96 -18.39
C TYR A 21 1.78 17.32 -18.79
N GLY A 22 1.19 18.32 -18.13
CA GLY A 22 -0.15 18.82 -18.46
C GLY A 22 -0.17 19.94 -19.51
N GLU A 23 0.98 20.36 -20.03
CA GLU A 23 1.05 21.46 -20.99
C GLU A 23 0.57 21.01 -22.38
N PRO A 24 -0.30 21.79 -23.05
CA PRO A 24 -0.83 21.41 -24.36
C PRO A 24 0.23 21.10 -25.41
N GLU A 25 1.35 21.83 -25.43
CA GLU A 25 2.45 21.60 -26.38
C GLU A 25 3.15 20.25 -26.14
N GLN A 26 3.40 19.90 -24.87
CA GLN A 26 4.01 18.63 -24.51
C GLN A 26 3.10 17.46 -24.83
N LEU A 27 1.81 17.57 -24.52
CA LEU A 27 0.81 16.55 -24.85
C LEU A 27 0.65 16.39 -26.37
N ALA A 28 0.65 17.48 -27.14
CA ALA A 28 0.60 17.42 -28.60
C ALA A 28 1.87 16.80 -29.21
N LYS A 29 3.05 17.06 -28.64
CA LYS A 29 4.30 16.38 -29.01
C LYS A 29 4.23 14.88 -28.72
N LEU A 30 3.76 14.51 -27.52
CA LEU A 30 3.59 13.11 -27.12
C LEU A 30 2.60 12.37 -28.01
N ALA A 31 1.43 12.97 -28.29
CA ALA A 31 0.41 12.37 -29.16
C ALA A 31 0.96 12.05 -30.56
N ARG A 32 1.67 12.98 -31.20
CA ARG A 32 2.30 12.76 -32.51
C ARG A 32 3.29 11.58 -32.48
N ARG A 33 4.14 11.52 -31.46
CA ARG A 33 5.09 10.39 -31.30
C ARG A 33 4.38 9.06 -31.12
N LEU A 34 3.30 9.03 -30.33
CA LEU A 34 2.50 7.84 -30.14
C LEU A 34 1.80 7.38 -31.43
N GLU A 35 1.34 8.30 -32.28
CA GLU A 35 0.74 7.98 -33.58
C GLU A 35 1.77 7.44 -34.60
N GLU A 36 2.98 8.00 -34.58
CA GLU A 36 4.10 7.59 -35.44
C GLU A 36 4.77 6.29 -34.98
N SER A 37 4.56 5.91 -33.72
CA SER A 37 5.14 4.70 -33.12
C SER A 37 4.80 3.43 -33.90
N ARG A 38 5.74 2.48 -33.89
CA ARG A 38 5.59 1.22 -34.61
C ARG A 38 4.71 0.24 -33.86
N HIS A 39 4.88 0.12 -32.55
CA HIS A 39 4.25 -0.92 -31.74
C HIS A 39 3.18 -0.39 -30.77
N LEU A 40 3.29 0.86 -30.33
CA LEU A 40 2.35 1.49 -29.40
C LEU A 40 1.03 1.92 -30.07
N ARG A 41 1.04 2.52 -31.27
CA ARG A 41 -0.16 3.13 -31.91
C ARG A 41 -1.36 2.21 -32.09
N ALA A 42 -1.11 0.91 -32.20
CA ALA A 42 -2.12 -0.11 -32.43
C ALA A 42 -2.64 -0.74 -31.13
N ARG A 43 -2.12 -0.35 -29.96
CA ARG A 43 -2.53 -0.91 -28.66
C ARG A 43 -3.82 -0.24 -28.18
N PRO A 44 -4.85 -1.00 -27.78
CA PRO A 44 -6.09 -0.42 -27.27
C PRO A 44 -5.88 0.56 -26.11
N ALA A 45 -5.00 0.24 -25.15
CA ALA A 45 -4.65 1.14 -24.04
C ALA A 45 -4.04 2.47 -24.52
N VAL A 46 -3.20 2.44 -25.56
CA VAL A 46 -2.57 3.63 -26.14
C VAL A 46 -3.58 4.45 -26.94
N GLN A 47 -4.49 3.79 -27.65
CA GLN A 47 -5.56 4.47 -28.40
C GLN A 47 -6.51 5.21 -27.46
N ALA A 48 -6.90 4.58 -26.35
CA ALA A 48 -7.69 5.22 -25.31
C ALA A 48 -6.97 6.45 -24.72
N PHE A 49 -5.69 6.33 -24.42
CA PHE A 49 -4.89 7.48 -23.94
C PHE A 49 -4.77 8.60 -24.98
N LEU A 50 -4.59 8.25 -26.27
CA LEU A 50 -4.56 9.21 -27.38
C LEU A 50 -5.86 9.99 -27.53
N GLU A 51 -7.02 9.35 -27.33
CA GLU A 51 -8.32 10.02 -27.37
C GLU A 51 -8.43 11.09 -26.29
N ASP A 52 -7.91 10.81 -25.08
CA ASP A 52 -7.91 11.78 -23.99
C ASP A 52 -6.91 12.93 -24.23
N ILE A 53 -5.63 12.62 -24.51
CA ILE A 53 -4.59 13.68 -24.53
C ILE A 53 -4.72 14.68 -25.67
N ARG A 54 -5.37 14.32 -26.78
CA ARG A 54 -5.61 15.23 -27.91
C ARG A 54 -6.47 16.43 -27.54
N THR A 55 -7.35 16.25 -26.56
CA THR A 55 -8.31 17.28 -26.12
C THR A 55 -8.18 17.59 -24.63
N PHE A 56 -7.12 17.09 -23.98
CA PHE A 56 -6.91 17.26 -22.56
C PHE A 56 -6.76 18.73 -22.21
N THR A 57 -7.52 19.13 -21.20
CA THR A 57 -7.39 20.43 -20.54
C THR A 57 -7.15 20.17 -19.05
N PRO A 58 -6.29 20.95 -18.37
CA PRO A 58 -6.04 20.76 -16.94
C PRO A 58 -7.35 20.70 -16.13
N GLY A 59 -7.49 19.66 -15.30
CA GLY A 59 -8.72 19.38 -14.54
C GLY A 59 -9.73 18.48 -15.26
N SER A 60 -9.50 18.12 -16.53
CA SER A 60 -10.28 17.10 -17.22
C SER A 60 -9.81 15.69 -16.85
N ARG A 61 -10.75 14.76 -16.76
CA ARG A 61 -10.49 13.33 -16.53
C ARG A 61 -10.08 12.63 -17.83
N LEU A 62 -9.15 11.69 -17.74
CA LEU A 62 -8.76 10.79 -18.83
C LEU A 62 -9.85 9.70 -19.04
N ARG A 63 -11.03 10.12 -19.51
CA ARG A 63 -12.24 9.28 -19.54
C ARG A 63 -12.02 7.96 -20.28
N HIS A 64 -11.40 8.00 -21.46
CA HIS A 64 -11.22 6.81 -22.29
C HIS A 64 -10.18 5.88 -21.68
N THR A 65 -9.09 6.43 -21.13
CA THR A 65 -8.07 5.68 -20.40
C THR A 65 -8.66 4.96 -19.19
N LYS A 66 -9.47 5.67 -18.38
CA LYS A 66 -10.12 5.11 -17.19
C LYS A 66 -11.14 4.05 -17.56
N GLU A 67 -11.98 4.30 -18.57
CA GLU A 67 -12.94 3.33 -19.07
C GLU A 67 -12.23 2.05 -19.56
N HIS A 68 -11.15 2.19 -20.33
CA HIS A 68 -10.35 1.05 -20.79
C HIS A 68 -9.84 0.18 -19.63
N ILE A 69 -9.30 0.80 -18.58
CA ILE A 69 -8.77 0.12 -17.38
C ILE A 69 -9.90 -0.52 -16.57
N ASN A 70 -10.95 0.23 -16.24
CA ASN A 70 -12.03 -0.22 -15.34
C ASN A 70 -12.91 -1.31 -15.97
N THR A 71 -13.13 -1.25 -17.28
CA THR A 71 -13.84 -2.31 -18.02
C THR A 71 -12.95 -3.52 -18.31
N ARG A 72 -11.64 -3.42 -18.02
CA ARG A 72 -10.62 -4.45 -18.29
C ARG A 72 -10.69 -4.95 -19.73
N ARG A 73 -10.76 -4.01 -20.69
CA ARG A 73 -10.87 -4.33 -22.13
C ARG A 73 -9.72 -5.22 -22.61
N ASP A 74 -8.54 -5.00 -22.04
CA ASP A 74 -7.45 -5.96 -21.95
C ASP A 74 -6.76 -5.80 -20.58
N ASN A 75 -5.72 -6.60 -20.30
CA ASN A 75 -4.94 -6.47 -19.07
C ASN A 75 -3.72 -5.55 -19.25
N HIS A 76 -3.89 -4.43 -19.93
CA HIS A 76 -2.84 -3.45 -20.14
C HIS A 76 -3.18 -2.11 -19.48
N ILE A 77 -2.16 -1.47 -18.94
CA ILE A 77 -2.25 -0.11 -18.41
C ILE A 77 -1.21 0.72 -19.14
N PHE A 78 -1.68 1.79 -19.80
CA PHE A 78 -0.81 2.78 -20.43
C PHE A 78 -1.30 4.17 -20.09
N SER A 79 -0.42 5.00 -19.52
CA SER A 79 -0.77 6.39 -19.23
C SER A 79 0.46 7.24 -18.97
N LEU A 80 0.24 8.55 -18.89
CA LEU A 80 1.15 9.49 -18.27
C LEU A 80 0.75 9.63 -16.80
N PHE A 81 1.71 9.41 -15.90
CA PHE A 81 1.55 9.39 -14.45
C PHE A 81 2.21 10.59 -13.81
N ASN A 82 1.56 11.14 -12.78
CA ASN A 82 2.07 12.21 -11.94
C ASN A 82 1.81 11.94 -10.45
N ALA A 83 2.42 10.90 -9.91
CA ALA A 83 2.43 10.61 -8.48
C ALA A 83 3.78 11.02 -7.86
N SER A 84 3.76 11.93 -6.87
CA SER A 84 4.97 12.46 -6.22
C SER A 84 5.73 11.41 -5.42
N TYR A 85 5.01 10.43 -4.85
CA TYR A 85 5.59 9.31 -4.10
C TYR A 85 6.10 8.17 -5.00
N PHE A 86 5.83 8.22 -6.31
CA PHE A 86 6.36 7.30 -7.32
C PHE A 86 7.21 8.04 -8.35
N PRO A 87 8.41 8.54 -7.98
CA PRO A 87 9.22 9.45 -8.81
C PRO A 87 9.69 8.82 -10.13
N ARG A 88 9.72 7.49 -10.24
CA ARG A 88 10.09 6.79 -11.48
C ARG A 88 8.94 6.58 -12.45
N LEU A 89 7.68 6.70 -12.01
CA LEU A 89 6.55 6.62 -12.94
C LEU A 89 6.50 7.88 -13.81
N SER A 90 6.25 7.73 -15.10
CA SER A 90 6.03 8.85 -16.01
C SER A 90 5.10 8.42 -17.13
N LEU A 91 5.53 8.36 -18.38
CA LEU A 91 4.81 7.58 -19.38
C LEU A 91 5.16 6.12 -19.16
N ASP A 92 4.22 5.26 -18.78
CA ASP A 92 4.53 3.86 -18.53
C ASP A 92 3.50 2.93 -19.16
N TYR A 93 3.96 1.73 -19.50
CA TYR A 93 3.17 0.62 -19.97
C TYR A 93 3.35 -0.57 -19.03
N LEU A 94 2.26 -1.18 -18.61
CA LEU A 94 2.21 -2.40 -17.81
C LEU A 94 1.29 -3.42 -18.46
N THR A 95 1.66 -4.70 -18.40
CA THR A 95 0.74 -5.84 -18.56
C THR A 95 0.68 -6.62 -17.25
N TYR A 96 -0.49 -7.17 -16.95
CA TYR A 96 -0.72 -7.85 -15.68
C TYR A 96 -1.57 -9.12 -15.83
N ASP A 97 -1.45 -10.02 -14.85
CA ASP A 97 -2.33 -11.16 -14.68
C ASP A 97 -3.18 -10.97 -13.41
N THR A 98 -4.47 -11.27 -13.50
CA THR A 98 -5.40 -11.14 -12.37
C THR A 98 -5.22 -12.30 -11.42
N LEU A 99 -5.23 -12.02 -10.12
CA LEU A 99 -5.19 -13.05 -9.09
C LEU A 99 -6.59 -13.51 -8.67
N PRO A 100 -6.75 -14.80 -8.30
CA PRO A 100 -8.02 -15.28 -7.78
C PRO A 100 -8.37 -14.55 -6.49
N THR A 101 -9.65 -14.25 -6.31
CA THR A 101 -10.19 -13.71 -5.07
C THR A 101 -11.09 -14.76 -4.44
N ASP A 102 -10.96 -14.97 -3.14
CA ASP A 102 -11.89 -15.79 -2.37
C ASP A 102 -13.33 -15.22 -2.51
N PRO A 103 -14.33 -16.03 -2.91
CA PRO A 103 -15.68 -15.52 -3.18
C PRO A 103 -16.34 -14.86 -1.97
N HIS A 104 -16.14 -15.41 -0.77
CA HIS A 104 -16.70 -14.83 0.45
C HIS A 104 -16.03 -13.49 0.78
N LEU A 105 -14.72 -13.38 0.61
CA LEU A 105 -14.03 -12.09 0.73
C LEU A 105 -14.54 -11.05 -0.29
N ALA A 106 -14.72 -11.45 -1.55
CA ALA A 106 -15.19 -10.56 -2.60
C ALA A 106 -16.60 -10.02 -2.32
N GLU A 107 -17.50 -10.87 -1.82
CA GLU A 107 -18.88 -10.51 -1.52
C GLU A 107 -18.99 -9.68 -0.23
N ARG A 108 -18.37 -10.15 0.86
CA ARG A 108 -18.57 -9.55 2.19
C ARG A 108 -17.73 -8.29 2.42
N TYR A 109 -16.53 -8.24 1.84
CA TYR A 109 -15.55 -7.17 1.99
C TYR A 109 -15.26 -6.55 0.61
N ALA A 110 -16.34 -6.17 -0.07
CA ALA A 110 -16.29 -5.59 -1.40
C ALA A 110 -15.43 -4.32 -1.42
N SER A 111 -14.48 -4.28 -2.34
CA SER A 111 -13.61 -3.13 -2.59
C SER A 111 -13.18 -3.16 -4.06
N ASN A 112 -12.82 -2.00 -4.60
CA ASN A 112 -12.31 -1.87 -5.97
C ASN A 112 -10.85 -2.32 -6.11
N THR A 113 -10.31 -2.98 -5.09
CA THR A 113 -8.95 -3.50 -5.11
C THR A 113 -8.82 -4.59 -6.16
N MET A 114 -7.78 -4.45 -6.97
CA MET A 114 -7.39 -5.36 -8.03
C MET A 114 -5.98 -5.89 -7.71
N PRO A 115 -5.86 -6.98 -6.94
CA PRO A 115 -4.58 -7.66 -6.74
C PRO A 115 -4.18 -8.35 -8.06
N VAL A 116 -2.97 -8.05 -8.52
CA VAL A 116 -2.43 -8.54 -9.79
C VAL A 116 -0.95 -8.89 -9.66
N THR A 117 -0.45 -9.70 -10.59
CA THR A 117 0.99 -9.87 -10.82
C THR A 117 1.39 -9.14 -12.10
N ILE A 118 2.56 -8.50 -12.07
CA ILE A 118 3.11 -7.86 -13.27
C ILE A 118 3.67 -8.92 -14.22
N SER A 119 3.10 -9.03 -15.43
CA SER A 119 3.55 -9.97 -16.47
C SER A 119 4.51 -9.33 -17.48
N GLY A 120 4.55 -7.99 -17.55
CA GLY A 120 5.46 -7.23 -18.41
C GLY A 120 5.36 -5.73 -18.15
N ARG A 121 6.45 -4.98 -18.31
CA ARG A 121 6.48 -3.56 -17.90
C ARG A 121 7.58 -2.72 -18.57
N SER A 122 7.34 -1.41 -18.66
CA SER A 122 8.37 -0.39 -18.83
C SER A 122 9.14 -0.10 -17.54
N GLU A 123 10.21 0.69 -17.63
CA GLU A 123 11.16 0.94 -16.53
C GLU A 123 10.53 1.54 -15.26
N GLY A 124 9.50 2.39 -15.39
CA GLY A 124 8.89 3.07 -14.24
C GLY A 124 8.26 2.10 -13.25
N PHE A 125 7.48 1.13 -13.76
CA PHE A 125 6.93 0.03 -12.96
C PHE A 125 8.00 -0.95 -12.47
N GLY A 126 9.25 -0.84 -12.96
CA GLY A 126 10.43 -1.52 -12.43
C GLY A 126 10.81 -1.12 -11.01
N SER A 127 10.40 0.07 -10.58
CA SER A 127 10.71 0.60 -9.26
C SER A 127 10.09 -0.24 -8.13
N ARG A 128 10.88 -0.55 -7.10
CA ARG A 128 10.42 -1.34 -5.93
C ARG A 128 9.40 -0.60 -5.06
N VAL A 129 9.36 0.72 -5.13
CA VAL A 129 8.44 1.55 -4.33
C VAL A 129 7.04 1.63 -4.95
N VAL A 130 6.91 1.37 -6.26
CA VAL A 130 5.62 1.34 -6.96
C VAL A 130 4.96 0.01 -6.65
N VAL A 131 4.20 -0.07 -5.58
CA VAL A 131 3.50 -1.30 -5.14
C VAL A 131 2.00 -1.28 -5.37
N ALA A 132 1.46 -0.09 -5.62
CA ALA A 132 0.08 0.10 -6.01
C ALA A 132 0.01 1.14 -7.13
N LEU A 133 -1.10 1.15 -7.85
CA LEU A 133 -1.46 2.20 -8.78
C LEU A 133 -2.88 2.64 -8.45
N PHE A 134 -3.00 3.88 -7.99
CA PHE A 134 -4.28 4.51 -7.71
C PHE A 134 -4.73 5.35 -8.91
N PRO A 135 -6.05 5.53 -9.11
CA PRO A 135 -6.57 6.30 -10.25
C PRO A 135 -6.04 7.75 -10.30
N GLU A 136 -5.89 8.41 -9.16
CA GLU A 136 -5.33 9.76 -9.08
C GLU A 136 -3.83 9.84 -9.40
N ASN A 137 -3.15 8.70 -9.64
CA ASN A 137 -1.73 8.71 -10.04
C ASN A 137 -1.53 9.08 -11.50
N HIS A 138 -2.59 9.07 -12.30
CA HIS A 138 -2.56 9.55 -13.68
C HIS A 138 -2.43 11.08 -13.70
N ILE A 139 -2.02 11.68 -14.83
CA ILE A 139 -1.84 13.14 -14.94
C ILE A 139 -3.09 13.97 -14.62
N ASP A 140 -4.29 13.39 -14.72
CA ASP A 140 -5.54 14.09 -14.38
C ASP A 140 -5.71 14.28 -12.86
N GLY A 141 -5.11 13.42 -12.03
CA GLY A 141 -5.28 13.45 -10.59
C GLY A 141 -6.69 13.09 -10.10
N ILE A 142 -7.49 12.41 -10.93
CA ILE A 142 -8.93 12.18 -10.64
C ILE A 142 -9.21 10.69 -10.38
N GLN A 143 -9.88 10.43 -9.26
CA GLN A 143 -10.45 9.14 -8.88
C GLN A 143 -11.98 9.24 -8.72
N GLU A 144 -12.70 8.31 -9.33
CA GLU A 144 -14.13 8.07 -9.10
C GLU A 144 -14.37 6.86 -8.17
N PRO A 145 -15.53 6.77 -7.50
CA PRO A 145 -15.80 5.75 -6.50
C PRO A 145 -15.68 4.30 -6.97
N ASP A 146 -15.87 4.02 -8.27
CA ASP A 146 -15.81 2.68 -8.87
C ASP A 146 -14.49 2.39 -9.61
N ASP A 147 -13.55 3.34 -9.58
CA ASP A 147 -12.25 3.14 -10.22
C ASP A 147 -11.46 2.03 -9.50
N LEU A 148 -10.82 1.17 -10.30
CA LEU A 148 -9.98 0.09 -9.81
C LEU A 148 -8.68 0.62 -9.18
N ILE A 149 -8.30 0.02 -8.05
CA ILE A 149 -7.02 0.28 -7.37
C ILE A 149 -6.15 -0.96 -7.50
N PHE A 150 -5.03 -0.85 -8.22
CA PHE A 150 -4.17 -1.99 -8.48
C PHE A 150 -3.14 -2.17 -7.38
N TYR A 151 -2.94 -3.40 -6.92
CA TYR A 151 -1.82 -3.77 -6.04
C TYR A 151 -0.99 -4.85 -6.73
N PHE A 152 0.32 -4.60 -6.84
CA PHE A 152 1.27 -5.46 -7.56
C PHE A 152 1.86 -6.52 -6.62
N ILE A 153 1.18 -7.65 -6.50
CA ILE A 153 1.42 -8.66 -5.48
C ILE A 153 2.79 -9.36 -5.65
N ASP A 154 3.31 -9.45 -6.88
CA ASP A 154 4.67 -9.96 -7.13
C ASP A 154 5.74 -9.17 -6.33
N LYS A 155 5.50 -7.87 -6.07
CA LYS A 155 6.39 -7.03 -5.25
C LYS A 155 6.24 -7.30 -3.76
N PHE A 156 5.06 -7.70 -3.29
CA PHE A 156 4.84 -8.13 -1.90
C PHE A 156 5.55 -9.46 -1.65
N VAL A 157 5.45 -10.40 -2.59
CA VAL A 157 6.15 -11.69 -2.54
C VAL A 157 7.67 -11.49 -2.55
N GLU A 158 8.21 -10.69 -3.47
CA GLU A 158 9.65 -10.37 -3.52
C GLU A 158 10.14 -9.77 -2.20
N ARG A 159 9.38 -8.81 -1.67
CA ARG A 159 9.71 -8.14 -0.41
C ARG A 159 9.70 -9.10 0.76
N HIS A 160 8.69 -9.96 0.84
CA HIS A 160 8.57 -10.96 1.89
C HIS A 160 9.80 -11.89 1.90
N GLN A 161 10.14 -12.45 0.74
CA GLN A 161 11.29 -13.35 0.59
C GLN A 161 12.62 -12.67 0.90
N ARG A 162 12.77 -11.42 0.43
CA ARG A 162 14.02 -10.68 0.60
C ARG A 162 14.25 -10.22 2.03
N ILE A 163 13.18 -9.79 2.72
CA ILE A 163 13.25 -9.13 4.02
C ILE A 163 12.43 -9.86 5.09
N THR A 164 11.10 -9.89 4.98
CA THR A 164 10.19 -10.27 6.08
C THR A 164 10.45 -11.68 6.59
N GLN A 165 10.65 -12.65 5.70
CA GLN A 165 10.96 -14.03 6.10
C GLN A 165 12.28 -14.14 6.87
N LYS A 166 13.32 -13.40 6.44
CA LYS A 166 14.61 -13.36 7.14
C LYS A 166 14.48 -12.70 8.50
N MET A 167 13.66 -11.66 8.60
CA MET A 167 13.38 -11.00 9.86
C MET A 167 12.69 -11.95 10.82
N ILE A 168 11.60 -12.61 10.41
CA ILE A 168 10.89 -13.60 11.23
C ILE A 168 11.89 -14.63 11.77
N ALA A 169 12.72 -15.22 10.91
CA ALA A 169 13.70 -16.23 11.31
C ALA A 169 14.76 -15.70 12.30
N ALA A 170 15.16 -14.44 12.17
CA ALA A 170 16.28 -13.87 12.93
C ALA A 170 15.91 -13.28 14.28
N VAL A 171 14.65 -12.90 14.49
CA VAL A 171 14.23 -12.06 15.63
C VAL A 171 12.95 -12.51 16.31
N THR A 172 12.33 -13.62 15.90
CA THR A 172 11.09 -14.11 16.52
C THR A 172 11.30 -15.49 17.14
N ALA A 173 10.67 -15.74 18.29
CA ALA A 173 10.75 -17.03 18.96
C ALA A 173 10.16 -18.15 18.07
N PRO A 174 10.68 -19.38 18.11
CA PRO A 174 10.15 -20.51 17.34
C PRO A 174 8.64 -20.68 17.53
N GLY A 175 7.92 -20.90 16.43
CA GLY A 175 6.46 -21.05 16.45
C GLY A 175 5.66 -19.75 16.53
N SER A 176 6.30 -18.57 16.41
CA SER A 176 5.57 -17.28 16.37
C SER A 176 4.74 -17.10 15.09
N PHE A 177 5.27 -17.56 13.95
CA PHE A 177 4.64 -17.42 12.62
C PHE A 177 4.60 -18.77 11.88
N PRO A 178 3.91 -19.79 12.42
CA PRO A 178 3.98 -21.18 11.94
C PRO A 178 3.43 -21.41 10.53
N THR A 179 2.53 -20.56 10.03
CA THR A 179 1.94 -20.70 8.68
C THR A 179 2.62 -19.84 7.64
N LEU A 180 3.35 -18.80 8.09
CA LEU A 180 4.07 -17.89 7.22
C LEU A 180 5.56 -18.25 7.08
N LEU A 181 6.20 -18.73 8.14
CA LEU A 181 7.61 -19.09 8.09
C LEU A 181 7.82 -20.32 7.19
N GLY A 182 8.43 -20.11 6.02
CA GLY A 182 8.63 -21.16 5.02
C GLY A 182 7.46 -21.30 4.04
N ALA A 183 6.50 -20.37 4.05
CA ALA A 183 5.45 -20.30 3.05
C ALA A 183 6.04 -20.14 1.64
N THR A 184 5.39 -20.79 0.68
CA THR A 184 5.69 -20.68 -0.74
C THR A 184 5.30 -19.31 -1.31
N SER A 185 5.79 -18.97 -2.50
CA SER A 185 5.41 -17.73 -3.20
C SER A 185 3.90 -17.61 -3.39
N GLU A 186 3.23 -18.72 -3.75
CA GLU A 186 1.77 -18.78 -3.98
C GLU A 186 0.99 -18.54 -2.68
N GLU A 187 1.46 -19.09 -1.57
CA GLU A 187 0.86 -18.87 -0.25
C GLU A 187 1.02 -17.42 0.22
N VAL A 188 2.16 -16.78 -0.06
CA VAL A 188 2.40 -15.37 0.24
C VAL A 188 1.57 -14.47 -0.69
N GLU A 189 1.42 -14.84 -1.95
CA GLU A 189 0.55 -14.17 -2.92
C GLU A 189 -0.91 -14.19 -2.47
N GLN A 190 -1.42 -15.33 -2.01
CA GLN A 190 -2.75 -15.46 -1.41
C GLN A 190 -2.89 -14.54 -0.18
N ALA A 191 -1.95 -14.63 0.77
CA ALA A 191 -2.00 -13.87 2.02
C ALA A 191 -1.99 -12.35 1.78
N SER A 192 -1.11 -11.87 0.89
CA SER A 192 -1.00 -10.46 0.54
C SER A 192 -2.18 -9.96 -0.30
N SER A 193 -2.76 -10.81 -1.17
CA SER A 193 -4.01 -10.47 -1.90
C SER A 193 -5.19 -10.26 -0.96
N TRP A 194 -5.30 -11.09 0.09
CA TRP A 194 -6.34 -10.93 1.11
C TRP A 194 -6.11 -9.66 1.94
N TRP A 195 -4.85 -9.37 2.29
CA TRP A 195 -4.50 -8.14 2.99
C TRP A 195 -4.94 -6.90 2.23
N VAL A 196 -4.52 -6.72 0.97
CA VAL A 196 -4.80 -5.48 0.23
C VAL A 196 -6.31 -5.25 0.02
N ARG A 197 -7.11 -6.32 -0.09
CA ARG A 197 -8.57 -6.23 -0.15
C ARG A 197 -9.14 -5.70 1.17
N LEU A 198 -8.78 -6.33 2.29
CA LEU A 198 -9.27 -5.95 3.61
C LEU A 198 -8.80 -4.53 3.99
N HIS A 199 -7.56 -4.20 3.65
CA HIS A 199 -6.97 -2.88 3.83
C HIS A 199 -7.81 -1.77 3.19
N GLU A 200 -8.06 -1.89 1.88
CA GLU A 200 -8.87 -0.93 1.12
C GLU A 200 -10.34 -0.89 1.55
N TYR A 201 -10.91 -2.05 1.91
CA TYR A 201 -12.25 -2.11 2.49
C TYR A 201 -12.32 -1.27 3.77
N HIS A 202 -11.36 -1.46 4.69
CA HIS A 202 -11.36 -0.83 6.00
C HIS A 202 -11.03 0.66 5.99
N HIS A 203 -10.33 1.19 4.98
CA HIS A 203 -10.20 2.65 4.80
C HIS A 203 -11.55 3.35 4.72
N ARG A 204 -12.56 2.68 4.17
CA ARG A 204 -13.92 3.21 3.97
C ARG A 204 -14.88 2.89 5.14
N GLN A 205 -14.37 2.31 6.23
CA GLN A 205 -15.16 1.94 7.40
C GLN A 205 -14.80 2.79 8.63
N GLY A 206 -15.72 2.84 9.59
CA GLY A 206 -15.53 3.50 10.89
C GLY A 206 -16.09 4.92 10.93
N ASP A 207 -15.78 5.65 12.01
CA ASP A 207 -16.33 6.97 12.27
C ASP A 207 -15.60 8.09 11.50
N MET A 208 -14.38 7.84 11.03
CA MET A 208 -13.59 8.78 10.22
C MET A 208 -13.03 8.13 8.94
N PRO A 209 -13.88 7.71 7.98
CA PRO A 209 -13.43 7.01 6.77
C PRO A 209 -12.64 7.91 5.81
N ILE A 210 -11.77 7.31 5.00
CA ILE A 210 -11.12 7.92 3.84
C ILE A 210 -11.96 7.63 2.59
N PRO A 211 -12.15 8.61 1.68
CA PRO A 211 -11.42 9.88 1.55
C PRO A 211 -11.93 11.06 2.38
N ASP A 212 -13.12 10.98 2.97
CA ASP A 212 -13.79 12.11 3.63
C ASP A 212 -12.92 12.80 4.71
N PHE A 213 -12.17 12.01 5.48
CA PHE A 213 -11.27 12.48 6.53
C PHE A 213 -9.78 12.47 6.16
N LEU A 214 -9.43 12.27 4.87
CA LEU A 214 -8.04 12.30 4.41
C LEU A 214 -7.30 13.59 4.81
N PRO A 215 -7.89 14.81 4.71
CA PRO A 215 -7.21 16.04 5.14
C PRO A 215 -6.83 16.06 6.63
N ALA A 216 -7.61 15.38 7.48
CA ALA A 216 -7.36 15.28 8.92
C ALA A 216 -6.31 14.21 9.25
N LYS A 217 -6.22 13.15 8.43
CA LYS A 217 -5.36 11.99 8.66
C LYS A 217 -4.04 12.02 7.90
N LYS A 218 -3.84 12.90 6.91
CA LYS A 218 -2.63 12.94 6.06
C LYS A 218 -1.31 13.34 6.76
N ALA A 219 -1.36 13.85 7.99
CA ALA A 219 -0.14 14.15 8.73
C ALA A 219 0.60 12.86 9.09
N LYS A 220 1.92 12.79 8.89
CA LYS A 220 2.76 11.59 9.05
C LYS A 220 2.36 10.62 10.19
N PRO A 221 2.23 11.02 11.46
CA PRO A 221 1.85 10.09 12.54
C PRO A 221 0.41 9.57 12.41
N LEU A 222 -0.51 10.40 11.93
CA LEU A 222 -1.92 10.02 11.76
C LEU A 222 -2.14 9.20 10.49
N ALA A 223 -1.34 9.43 9.45
CA ALA A 223 -1.33 8.59 8.27
C ALA A 223 -0.91 7.17 8.66
N GLY A 224 0.18 7.05 9.43
CA GLY A 224 0.61 5.77 9.98
C GLY A 224 -0.42 5.13 10.92
N LEU A 225 -1.11 5.93 11.76
CA LEU A 225 -2.15 5.42 12.64
C LEU A 225 -3.35 4.85 11.85
N GLU A 226 -3.76 5.54 10.80
CA GLU A 226 -4.84 5.08 9.91
C GLU A 226 -4.48 3.76 9.23
N GLU A 227 -3.27 3.67 8.67
CA GLU A 227 -2.70 2.46 8.08
C GLU A 227 -2.71 1.26 9.05
N LEU A 228 -2.41 1.52 10.32
CA LEU A 228 -2.45 0.50 11.35
C LEU A 228 -3.87 0.15 11.78
N ARG A 229 -4.78 1.13 11.88
CA ARG A 229 -6.20 0.91 12.19
C ARG A 229 -6.85 0.00 11.17
N VAL A 230 -6.63 0.24 9.87
CA VAL A 230 -7.20 -0.61 8.80
C VAL A 230 -6.64 -2.02 8.82
N ASP A 231 -5.34 -2.17 9.05
CA ASP A 231 -4.70 -3.48 9.04
C ASP A 231 -5.02 -4.32 10.26
N VAL A 232 -5.13 -3.69 11.44
CA VAL A 232 -5.62 -4.39 12.63
C VAL A 232 -7.09 -4.77 12.47
N SER A 233 -7.91 -3.93 11.83
CA SER A 233 -9.29 -4.31 11.47
C SER A 233 -9.33 -5.55 10.56
N GLY A 234 -8.48 -5.58 9.53
CA GLY A 234 -8.33 -6.75 8.65
C GLY A 234 -7.82 -7.99 9.40
N ILE A 235 -6.87 -7.85 10.32
CA ILE A 235 -6.43 -8.94 11.20
C ILE A 235 -7.60 -9.54 11.99
N LEU A 236 -8.46 -8.70 12.59
CA LEU A 236 -9.58 -9.20 13.37
C LEU A 236 -10.60 -9.94 12.50
N VAL A 237 -10.86 -9.46 11.28
CA VAL A 237 -11.68 -10.20 10.30
C VAL A 237 -11.11 -11.60 10.03
N LEU A 238 -9.79 -11.70 9.81
CA LEU A 238 -9.12 -12.97 9.54
C LEU A 238 -9.14 -13.94 10.74
N LEU A 239 -9.31 -13.42 11.96
CA LEU A 239 -9.39 -14.23 13.18
C LEU A 239 -10.83 -14.64 13.53
N GLU A 240 -11.83 -13.82 13.16
CA GLU A 240 -13.20 -13.93 13.65
C GLU A 240 -14.21 -14.42 12.60
N ASP A 241 -13.94 -14.20 11.31
CA ASP A 241 -14.85 -14.63 10.24
C ASP A 241 -14.71 -16.13 9.94
N GLY A 242 -15.53 -16.93 10.63
CA GLY A 242 -15.54 -18.40 10.51
C GLY A 242 -15.98 -18.95 9.15
N LYS A 243 -16.35 -18.10 8.18
CA LYS A 243 -16.60 -18.53 6.79
C LYS A 243 -15.33 -18.55 5.94
N LEU A 244 -14.24 -17.93 6.40
CA LEU A 244 -12.96 -17.97 5.72
C LEU A 244 -12.24 -19.31 5.95
N PRO A 245 -11.58 -19.87 4.93
CA PRO A 245 -10.65 -20.99 5.10
C PRO A 245 -9.59 -20.69 6.18
N GLN A 246 -9.55 -21.53 7.22
CA GLN A 246 -8.81 -21.22 8.46
C GLN A 246 -7.30 -21.08 8.24
N VAL A 247 -6.69 -21.88 7.37
CA VAL A 247 -5.24 -21.89 7.15
C VAL A 247 -4.81 -20.62 6.40
N GLU A 248 -5.55 -20.27 5.36
CA GLU A 248 -5.35 -19.08 4.52
C GLU A 248 -5.60 -17.80 5.32
N ALA A 249 -6.65 -17.78 6.16
CA ALA A 249 -6.94 -16.66 7.05
C ALA A 249 -5.83 -16.48 8.08
N ARG A 250 -5.36 -17.58 8.68
CA ARG A 250 -4.24 -17.57 9.62
C ARG A 250 -2.96 -17.07 8.99
N ARG A 251 -2.67 -17.48 7.76
CA ARG A 251 -1.49 -17.05 7.01
C ARG A 251 -1.54 -15.57 6.66
N ALA A 252 -2.69 -15.07 6.20
CA ALA A 252 -2.91 -13.65 5.96
C ALA A 252 -2.74 -12.82 7.25
N TYR A 253 -3.27 -13.30 8.38
CA TYR A 253 -3.07 -12.69 9.69
C TYR A 253 -1.58 -12.59 10.05
N GLU A 254 -0.85 -13.70 9.93
CA GLU A 254 0.58 -13.75 10.21
C GLU A 254 1.38 -12.84 9.27
N PHE A 255 0.98 -12.72 8.01
CA PHE A 255 1.59 -11.83 7.04
C PHE A 255 1.45 -10.37 7.45
N ILE A 256 0.22 -9.92 7.70
CA ILE A 256 -0.06 -8.53 8.11
C ILE A 256 0.67 -8.21 9.42
N LEU A 257 0.59 -9.11 10.39
CA LEU A 257 1.26 -8.92 11.68
C LEU A 257 2.77 -8.81 11.51
N ALA A 258 3.41 -9.68 10.70
CA ALA A 258 4.85 -9.62 10.48
C ALA A 258 5.27 -8.30 9.80
N GLU A 259 4.50 -7.85 8.80
CA GLU A 259 4.74 -6.59 8.11
C GLU A 259 4.66 -5.40 9.08
N ARG A 260 3.56 -5.32 9.85
CA ARG A 260 3.28 -4.22 10.79
C ARG A 260 4.11 -4.27 12.07
N LEU A 261 4.51 -5.44 12.55
CA LEU A 261 5.30 -5.57 13.77
C LEU A 261 6.81 -5.45 13.52
N LEU A 262 7.30 -5.90 12.36
CA LEU A 262 8.72 -6.10 12.10
C LEU A 262 9.24 -5.22 10.96
N ARG A 263 8.74 -5.44 9.74
CA ARG A 263 9.43 -4.95 8.52
C ARG A 263 9.53 -3.44 8.45
N TYR A 264 8.41 -2.74 8.58
CA TYR A 264 8.37 -1.29 8.39
C TYR A 264 9.26 -0.55 9.40
N ALA A 265 9.37 -1.05 10.63
CA ALA A 265 10.24 -0.46 11.65
C ALA A 265 11.73 -0.53 11.29
N VAL A 266 12.17 -1.59 10.58
CA VAL A 266 13.55 -1.73 10.09
C VAL A 266 13.80 -0.92 8.83
N GLU A 267 12.88 -0.97 7.86
CA GLU A 267 13.01 -0.21 6.62
C GLU A 267 13.07 1.30 6.86
N GLY A 268 12.32 1.79 7.84
CA GLY A 268 12.30 3.20 8.22
C GLY A 268 13.59 3.75 8.82
N ILE A 269 14.63 2.95 9.08
CA ILE A 269 15.87 3.46 9.71
C ILE A 269 16.79 4.10 8.66
N PRO A 270 17.40 5.27 8.93
CA PRO A 270 17.41 6.00 10.21
C PRO A 270 16.30 7.07 10.35
N ARG A 271 15.51 7.32 9.31
CA ARG A 271 14.45 8.34 9.27
C ARG A 271 13.09 7.68 9.04
N PRO A 272 12.33 7.35 10.10
CA PRO A 272 11.09 6.60 9.99
C PRO A 272 10.12 7.27 9.02
N ASN A 273 9.50 6.56 8.09
CA ASN A 273 8.34 7.06 7.36
C ASN A 273 7.06 6.87 8.21
N TYR A 274 5.88 7.19 7.69
CA TYR A 274 4.63 7.04 8.45
C TYR A 274 4.38 5.57 8.86
N ASP A 275 4.67 4.60 7.98
CA ASP A 275 4.53 3.18 8.32
C ASP A 275 5.49 2.76 9.44
N ALA A 276 6.74 3.23 9.41
CA ALA A 276 7.71 2.92 10.45
C ALA A 276 7.33 3.54 11.81
N VAL A 277 6.71 4.72 11.82
CA VAL A 277 6.14 5.31 13.05
C VAL A 277 4.99 4.43 13.56
N ALA A 278 4.10 3.98 12.67
CA ALA A 278 3.00 3.10 13.02
C ALA A 278 3.46 1.75 13.59
N SER A 279 4.48 1.15 13.00
CA SER A 279 5.06 -0.10 13.50
C SER A 279 5.69 0.03 14.87
N GLN A 280 6.36 1.15 15.14
CA GLN A 280 6.91 1.42 16.47
C GLN A 280 5.81 1.64 17.51
N LEU A 281 4.74 2.33 17.13
CA LEU A 281 3.54 2.48 17.96
C LEU A 281 2.99 1.10 18.32
N LEU A 282 2.71 0.24 17.33
CA LEU A 282 2.20 -1.12 17.57
C LEU A 282 3.14 -1.93 18.46
N PHE A 283 4.44 -1.90 18.16
CA PHE A 283 5.45 -2.64 18.92
C PHE A 283 5.44 -2.24 20.40
N ASN A 284 5.48 -0.94 20.69
CA ASN A 284 5.48 -0.43 22.06
C ASN A 284 4.14 -0.66 22.77
N TYR A 285 3.01 -0.58 22.05
CA TYR A 285 1.70 -0.93 22.59
C TYR A 285 1.67 -2.39 23.02
N LEU A 286 2.01 -3.31 22.10
CA LEU A 286 2.02 -4.74 22.39
C LEU A 286 3.01 -5.08 23.51
N ALA A 287 4.18 -4.43 23.57
CA ALA A 287 5.15 -4.67 24.64
C ALA A 287 4.61 -4.22 26.02
N ARG A 288 3.94 -3.06 26.07
CA ARG A 288 3.37 -2.51 27.31
C ARG A 288 2.22 -3.35 27.85
N HIS A 289 1.48 -4.01 26.97
CA HIS A 289 0.27 -4.77 27.30
C HIS A 289 0.47 -6.30 27.28
N ASP A 290 1.71 -6.78 27.35
CA ASP A 290 2.05 -8.22 27.33
C ASP A 290 1.66 -8.98 26.05
N GLY A 291 1.44 -8.27 24.95
CA GLY A 291 1.18 -8.82 23.62
C GLY A 291 2.44 -9.35 22.95
N ILE A 292 3.60 -8.78 23.29
CA ILE A 292 4.92 -9.32 22.93
C ILE A 292 5.87 -9.20 24.13
N ARG A 293 6.91 -10.03 24.14
CA ARG A 293 8.06 -9.91 25.06
C ARG A 293 9.36 -10.09 24.30
N ILE A 294 10.39 -9.36 24.69
CA ILE A 294 11.73 -9.55 24.15
C ILE A 294 12.52 -10.37 25.16
N GLU A 295 12.92 -11.58 24.78
CA GLU A 295 13.69 -12.51 25.61
C GLU A 295 14.93 -12.92 24.82
N SER A 296 16.14 -12.63 25.32
CA SER A 296 17.41 -12.96 24.66
C SER A 296 17.52 -12.49 23.20
N GLY A 297 17.02 -11.28 22.90
CA GLY A 297 17.03 -10.70 21.55
C GLY A 297 15.97 -11.26 20.60
N MET A 298 15.05 -12.11 21.09
CA MET A 298 13.96 -12.68 20.31
C MET A 298 12.60 -12.14 20.80
N ILE A 299 11.74 -11.77 19.86
CA ILE A 299 10.35 -11.38 20.09
C ILE A 299 9.52 -12.65 20.25
N ARG A 300 8.91 -12.82 21.42
CA ARG A 300 7.93 -13.87 21.69
C ARG A 300 6.53 -13.27 21.67
N LEU A 301 5.65 -13.80 20.83
CA LEU A 301 4.24 -13.39 20.82
C LEU A 301 3.52 -13.89 22.08
N GLY A 302 2.78 -12.99 22.72
CA GLY A 302 1.98 -13.29 23.90
C GLY A 302 0.74 -14.11 23.53
N ARG A 303 0.26 -14.95 24.46
CA ARG A 303 -0.95 -15.77 24.24
C ARG A 303 -2.21 -14.94 24.02
N ARG A 304 -2.22 -13.69 24.51
CA ARG A 304 -3.34 -12.74 24.43
C ARG A 304 -3.18 -11.70 23.32
N ILE A 305 -2.22 -11.89 22.39
CA ILE A 305 -1.93 -10.89 21.35
C ILE A 305 -3.19 -10.49 20.57
N ASN A 306 -4.07 -11.43 20.24
CA ASN A 306 -5.32 -11.16 19.52
C ASN A 306 -6.26 -10.24 20.32
N GLU A 307 -6.44 -10.50 21.62
CA GLU A 307 -7.25 -9.66 22.51
C GLU A 307 -6.67 -8.24 22.63
N ILE A 308 -5.34 -8.14 22.66
CA ILE A 308 -4.63 -6.87 22.78
C ILE A 308 -4.70 -6.07 21.47
N LEU A 309 -4.69 -6.74 20.31
CA LEU A 309 -4.94 -6.11 19.01
C LEU A 309 -6.38 -5.58 18.92
N ALA A 310 -7.36 -6.32 19.46
CA ALA A 310 -8.73 -5.83 19.54
C ALA A 310 -8.85 -4.62 20.47
N ALA A 311 -8.21 -4.64 21.64
CA ALA A 311 -8.17 -3.50 22.56
C ALA A 311 -7.48 -2.26 21.93
N PHE A 312 -6.38 -2.48 21.21
CA PHE A 312 -5.67 -1.44 20.46
C PHE A 312 -6.61 -0.74 19.46
N LEU A 313 -7.34 -1.53 18.66
CA LEU A 313 -8.27 -0.98 17.69
C LEU A 313 -9.43 -0.24 18.37
N ALA A 314 -9.97 -0.79 19.46
CA ALA A 314 -11.06 -0.17 20.22
C ALA A 314 -10.66 1.20 20.78
N GLU A 315 -9.45 1.37 21.31
CA GLU A 315 -8.96 2.67 21.78
C GLU A 315 -8.93 3.73 20.67
N ILE A 316 -8.51 3.36 19.45
CA ILE A 316 -8.53 4.26 18.30
C ILE A 316 -9.97 4.61 17.92
N GLN A 317 -10.84 3.61 17.80
CA GLN A 317 -12.23 3.80 17.42
C GLN A 317 -13.00 4.66 18.43
N ASP A 318 -12.72 4.52 19.73
CA ASP A 318 -13.32 5.35 20.77
C ASP A 318 -12.88 6.81 20.67
N ILE A 319 -11.65 7.07 20.23
CA ILE A 319 -11.20 8.44 19.92
C ILE A 319 -11.91 8.94 18.66
N GLU A 320 -11.95 8.16 17.58
CA GLU A 320 -12.58 8.55 16.30
C GLU A 320 -14.07 8.85 16.48
N ARG A 321 -14.80 8.05 17.28
CA ARG A 321 -16.23 8.22 17.55
C ARG A 321 -16.58 9.59 18.14
N ARG A 322 -15.63 10.24 18.81
CA ARG A 322 -15.83 11.61 19.32
C ARG A 322 -16.07 12.63 18.23
N ILE A 323 -15.83 12.31 16.94
CA ILE A 323 -16.13 13.19 15.82
C ILE A 323 -17.61 13.60 15.74
N HIS A 324 -18.50 12.81 16.33
CA HIS A 324 -19.93 13.10 16.41
C HIS A 324 -20.29 14.17 17.46
N GLU A 325 -19.36 14.50 18.35
CA GLU A 325 -19.57 15.41 19.49
C GLU A 325 -18.52 16.53 19.58
N GLU A 326 -17.34 16.32 18.99
CA GLU A 326 -16.19 17.21 19.07
C GLU A 326 -15.74 17.67 17.67
N PRO A 327 -15.18 18.89 17.53
CA PRO A 327 -14.59 19.33 16.26
C PRO A 327 -13.44 18.41 15.80
N VAL A 328 -13.26 18.27 14.48
CA VAL A 328 -12.19 17.47 13.85
C VAL A 328 -10.82 17.71 14.49
N ALA A 329 -10.47 18.98 14.77
CA ALA A 329 -9.19 19.34 15.36
C ALA A 329 -8.97 18.75 16.77
N SER A 330 -10.04 18.62 17.56
CA SER A 330 -9.98 18.00 18.90
C SER A 330 -9.73 16.50 18.80
N VAL A 331 -10.44 15.81 17.90
CA VAL A 331 -10.25 14.38 17.64
C VAL A 331 -8.84 14.12 17.10
N GLN A 332 -8.39 14.94 16.14
CA GLN A 332 -7.04 14.87 15.59
C GLN A 332 -5.97 15.00 16.67
N LYS A 333 -6.15 15.94 17.62
CA LYS A 333 -5.24 16.12 18.75
C LYS A 333 -5.20 14.87 19.63
N ARG A 334 -6.34 14.26 19.94
CA ARG A 334 -6.41 13.03 20.75
C ARG A 334 -5.73 11.85 20.07
N LEU A 335 -5.93 11.67 18.76
CA LEU A 335 -5.24 10.63 17.99
C LEU A 335 -3.72 10.84 18.03
N LEU A 336 -3.26 12.09 17.90
CA LEU A 336 -1.84 12.42 18.00
C LEU A 336 -1.28 12.16 19.40
N GLU A 337 -2.02 12.51 20.45
CA GLU A 337 -1.67 12.19 21.84
C GLU A 337 -1.55 10.68 22.07
N PHE A 338 -2.48 9.89 21.53
CA PHE A 338 -2.42 8.43 21.54
C PHE A 338 -1.18 7.91 20.81
N THR A 339 -0.90 8.38 19.59
CA THR A 339 0.31 7.99 18.85
C THR A 339 1.58 8.31 19.62
N ASN A 340 1.68 9.51 20.20
CA ASN A 340 2.85 9.97 20.94
C ASN A 340 3.04 9.24 22.28
N LEU A 341 1.98 8.64 22.86
CA LEU A 341 2.09 7.82 24.07
C LEU A 341 2.92 6.54 23.86
N TYR A 342 3.04 6.08 22.61
CA TYR A 342 3.73 4.84 22.24
C TYR A 342 4.88 5.07 21.25
N THR A 343 5.25 6.31 20.97
CA THR A 343 6.36 6.65 20.06
C THR A 343 7.26 7.72 20.68
N ASP A 344 8.53 7.79 20.26
CA ASP A 344 9.49 8.78 20.75
C ASP A 344 9.61 9.94 19.74
N TYR A 345 8.77 10.97 19.92
CA TYR A 345 8.83 12.19 19.11
C TYR A 345 9.92 13.13 19.62
N ASP A 346 10.87 13.47 18.76
CA ASP A 346 11.91 14.46 19.01
C ASP A 346 11.44 15.85 18.54
N PRO A 347 11.11 16.78 19.46
CA PRO A 347 10.62 18.10 19.10
C PRO A 347 11.68 18.98 18.44
N VAL A 348 12.98 18.70 18.64
CA VAL A 348 14.09 19.45 18.04
C VAL A 348 14.30 19.01 16.60
N ALA A 349 14.35 17.70 16.36
CA ALA A 349 14.42 17.15 15.01
C ALA A 349 13.11 17.27 14.23
N ARG A 350 11.99 17.51 14.94
CA ARG A 350 10.61 17.49 14.45
C ARG A 350 10.29 16.14 13.78
N ASP A 351 10.83 15.06 14.32
CA ASP A 351 10.72 13.71 13.77
C ASP A 351 10.70 12.66 14.88
N TYR A 352 10.41 11.41 14.54
CA TYR A 352 10.37 10.28 15.45
C TYR A 352 11.70 9.53 15.46
N ARG A 353 12.19 9.22 16.66
CA ARG A 353 13.36 8.34 16.82
C ARG A 353 12.98 6.89 16.55
N HIS A 354 13.95 6.10 16.08
CA HIS A 354 13.76 4.68 15.88
C HIS A 354 14.04 3.89 17.17
N ILE A 355 13.36 2.76 17.38
CA ILE A 355 13.66 1.84 18.48
C ILE A 355 15.05 1.19 18.23
N PRO A 356 16.00 1.26 19.19
CA PRO A 356 17.35 0.72 19.01
C PRO A 356 17.41 -0.75 18.60
N PHE A 357 16.48 -1.57 19.12
CA PHE A 357 16.32 -2.97 18.74
C PHE A 357 16.27 -3.17 17.21
N PHE A 358 15.49 -2.35 16.49
CA PHE A 358 15.37 -2.48 15.04
C PHE A 358 16.63 -2.02 14.29
N ALA A 359 17.44 -1.11 14.86
CA ALA A 359 18.72 -0.73 14.28
C ALA A 359 19.73 -1.88 14.34
N GLU A 360 19.76 -2.61 15.46
CA GLU A 360 20.58 -3.82 15.61
C GLU A 360 20.15 -4.91 14.63
N VAL A 361 18.84 -5.12 14.48
CA VAL A 361 18.28 -6.07 13.50
C VAL A 361 18.67 -5.69 12.08
N LYS A 362 18.57 -4.41 11.71
CA LYS A 362 18.96 -3.91 10.40
C LYS A 362 20.43 -4.20 10.11
N ALA A 363 21.31 -3.87 11.06
CA ALA A 363 22.74 -4.11 10.94
C ALA A 363 23.07 -5.61 10.80
N LYS A 364 22.40 -6.46 11.59
CA LYS A 364 22.57 -7.93 11.55
C LYS A 364 22.14 -8.54 10.22
N LEU A 365 21.05 -8.04 9.63
CA LEU A 365 20.46 -8.61 8.41
C LEU A 365 21.02 -7.99 7.12
N GLY A 366 21.67 -6.82 7.19
CA GLY A 366 22.19 -6.12 6.03
C GLY A 366 21.10 -5.69 5.04
N VAL A 367 19.91 -5.34 5.55
CA VAL A 367 18.72 -4.93 4.77
C VAL A 367 18.47 -3.44 4.80
#